data_AF-A0A8J5K950-F1
#
_entry.id   AF-A0A8J5K950-F1
#
_cell.length_a   1.000
_cell.length_b   1.000
_cell.length_c   1.000
_cell.angle_alpha   90.00
_cell.angle_beta   90.00
_cell.angle_gamma   90.00
#
_symmetry.space_group_name_H-M   'P 1'
#
loop_
_entity.id
_entity.type
_entity.pdbx_description
1 polymer ?
#
loop_
_entity_poly.entity_id
_entity_poly.type
_entity_poly.pdbx_seq_one_letter_code
_entity_poly.pdbx_strand_id
1 'polypeptide(L)'
;MLSAAALLLGVVMPFSTANNVLSSGDTMNTGQSLTRGAYTFTIQSDCNLVLSDNGRAVWSSGTYNRGHNCILHMQTDDDLVIYSSGRAVWASQTSGPQG
;
A
#
# COMPACT_ATOMS: atom_id res chain seq x y z
N MET A 1 5.36 41.21 15.35
CA MET A 1 5.27 40.73 13.96
C MET A 1 4.44 39.47 13.98
N LEU A 2 3.21 39.52 13.43
CA LEU A 2 2.33 38.35 13.33
C LEU A 2 2.97 37.32 12.38
N SER A 3 2.86 36.02 12.68
CA SER A 3 3.08 35.00 11.66
C SER A 3 2.08 33.85 11.79
N ALA A 4 1.12 33.90 10.87
CA ALA A 4 0.34 32.85 10.20
C ALA A 4 -0.12 31.62 11.00
N ALA A 5 -1.44 31.56 11.22
CA ALA A 5 -2.18 30.31 11.34
C ALA A 5 -2.27 29.64 9.96
N ALA A 6 -1.78 28.41 9.83
CA ALA A 6 -2.01 27.59 8.65
C ALA A 6 -3.40 26.92 8.78
N LEU A 7 -4.38 27.38 8.02
CA LEU A 7 -5.59 26.60 7.75
C LEU A 7 -5.22 25.45 6.81
N LEU A 8 -5.09 24.24 7.35
CA LEU A 8 -5.08 23.03 6.52
C LEU A 8 -6.51 22.77 6.04
N LEU A 9 -6.75 23.01 4.75
CA LEU A 9 -7.90 22.45 4.05
C LEU A 9 -7.86 20.93 4.19
N GLY A 10 -8.89 20.36 4.81
CA GLY A 10 -9.01 18.92 5.03
C GLY A 10 -9.12 18.17 3.72
N VAL A 11 -8.00 17.63 3.25
CA VAL A 11 -8.02 16.37 2.51
C VAL A 11 -7.86 15.29 3.56
N VAL A 12 -8.99 14.76 4.03
CA VAL A 12 -8.98 13.54 4.85
C VAL A 12 -8.60 12.42 3.88
N MET A 13 -7.31 12.23 3.63
CA MET A 13 -6.87 10.95 3.08
C MET A 13 -7.18 9.93 4.18
N PRO A 14 -7.99 8.89 3.92
CA PRO A 14 -8.19 7.84 4.90
C PRO A 14 -6.84 7.14 5.06
N PHE A 15 -6.07 7.57 6.06
CA PHE A 15 -4.99 6.77 6.58
C PHE A 15 -5.66 5.65 7.35
N SER A 16 -5.41 4.39 6.95
CA SER A 16 -5.91 3.22 7.67
C SER A 16 -5.64 3.40 9.18
N THR A 17 -6.70 3.35 9.97
CA THR A 17 -6.67 3.53 11.43
C THR A 17 -6.15 2.30 12.16
N ALA A 18 -5.89 1.21 11.44
CA ALA A 18 -5.28 0.00 11.96
C ALA A 18 -3.91 -0.20 11.31
N ASN A 19 -2.86 -0.22 12.14
CA ASN A 19 -1.50 -0.51 11.68
C ASN A 19 -1.36 -1.89 10.99
N ASN A 20 -2.39 -2.74 11.04
CA ASN A 20 -2.36 -4.12 10.57
C ASN A 20 -3.47 -4.49 9.57
N VAL A 21 -4.26 -3.52 9.09
CA VAL A 21 -5.36 -3.76 8.13
C VAL A 21 -5.28 -2.72 7.01
N LEU A 22 -5.46 -3.17 5.77
CA LEU A 22 -5.71 -2.31 4.61
C LEU A 22 -7.14 -2.59 4.16
N SER A 23 -8.05 -1.63 4.32
CA SER A 23 -9.47 -1.81 3.99
C SER A 23 -9.69 -1.64 2.50
N SER A 24 -10.82 -2.13 1.97
CA SER A 24 -11.20 -1.88 0.58
C SER A 24 -11.30 -0.37 0.31
N GLY A 25 -10.65 0.09 -0.76
CA GLY A 25 -10.47 1.50 -1.13
C GLY A 25 -9.23 2.16 -0.53
N ASP A 26 -8.57 1.54 0.45
CA ASP A 26 -7.36 2.10 1.06
C ASP A 26 -6.12 1.85 0.19
N THR A 27 -5.14 2.73 0.35
CA THR A 27 -3.86 2.66 -0.37
C THR A 27 -2.67 2.73 0.58
N MET A 28 -1.56 2.13 0.15
CA MET A 28 -0.23 2.29 0.75
C MET A 28 0.76 2.74 -0.31
N ASN A 29 1.44 3.85 -0.06
CA ASN A 29 2.55 4.35 -0.85
C ASN A 29 3.84 3.59 -0.49
N THR A 30 4.82 3.57 -1.41
CA THR A 30 6.16 3.02 -1.15
C THR A 30 6.72 3.47 0.20
N GLY A 31 7.26 2.53 0.97
CA GLY A 31 7.80 2.71 2.32
C GLY A 31 6.77 2.47 3.44
N GLN A 32 5.47 2.52 3.15
CA GLN A 32 4.44 2.24 4.14
C GLN A 32 4.33 0.72 4.38
N SER A 33 3.93 0.37 5.61
CA SER A 33 3.84 -1.02 6.05
C SER A 33 2.60 -1.26 6.89
N LEU A 34 2.01 -2.44 6.75
CA LEU A 34 1.18 -3.03 7.80
C LEU A 34 2.08 -3.85 8.74
N THR A 35 1.78 -3.87 10.03
CA THR A 35 2.58 -4.53 11.07
C THR A 35 1.70 -5.28 12.04
N ARG A 36 2.04 -6.54 12.34
CA ARG A 36 1.41 -7.34 13.40
C ARG A 36 2.44 -8.22 14.10
N GLY A 37 2.83 -7.83 15.32
CA GLY A 37 3.90 -8.53 16.04
C GLY A 37 5.22 -8.42 15.28
N ALA A 38 5.84 -9.57 14.98
CA ALA A 38 7.08 -9.65 14.20
C ALA A 38 6.88 -9.54 12.68
N TYR A 39 5.63 -9.56 12.20
CA TYR A 39 5.32 -9.54 10.79
C TYR A 39 5.16 -8.13 10.27
N THR A 40 5.79 -7.83 9.14
CA THR A 40 5.59 -6.58 8.40
C THR A 40 5.23 -6.87 6.95
N PHE A 41 4.24 -6.17 6.41
CA PHE A 41 3.83 -6.23 5.01
C PHE A 41 4.05 -4.87 4.37
N THR A 42 5.08 -4.75 3.56
CA THR A 42 5.65 -3.46 3.11
C THR A 42 5.65 -3.39 1.60
N ILE A 43 5.13 -2.30 1.04
CA ILE A 43 5.40 -1.93 -0.35
C ILE A 43 6.72 -1.17 -0.38
N GLN A 44 7.78 -1.80 -0.86
CA GLN A 44 9.14 -1.25 -0.82
C GLN A 44 9.36 -0.19 -1.92
N SER A 45 10.43 0.60 -1.81
CA SER A 45 10.76 1.68 -2.76
C SER A 45 11.07 1.18 -4.18
N ASP A 46 11.46 -0.09 -4.31
CA ASP A 46 11.70 -0.78 -5.59
C ASP A 46 10.42 -1.39 -6.19
N CYS A 47 9.25 -1.03 -5.66
CA CYS A 47 7.93 -1.55 -6.04
C CYS A 47 7.71 -3.04 -5.73
N ASN A 48 8.52 -3.63 -4.87
CA ASN A 48 8.29 -4.99 -4.38
C ASN A 48 7.39 -4.98 -3.15
N LEU A 49 6.32 -5.78 -3.16
CA LEU A 49 5.50 -6.01 -1.97
C LEU A 49 6.05 -7.22 -1.23
N VAL A 50 6.42 -7.04 0.04
CA VAL A 50 7.15 -8.05 0.82
C VAL A 50 6.46 -8.28 2.15
N LEU A 51 6.22 -9.55 2.48
CA LEU A 51 5.92 -9.99 3.84
C LEU A 51 7.20 -10.46 4.50
N SER A 52 7.55 -9.87 5.64
CA SER A 52 8.69 -10.25 6.46
C SER A 52 8.24 -10.80 7.80
N ASP A 53 9.01 -11.74 8.35
CA ASP A 53 8.94 -12.22 9.73
C ASP A 53 10.28 -11.93 10.41
N ASN A 54 10.27 -11.12 11.48
CA ASN A 54 11.48 -10.69 12.19
C ASN A 54 12.55 -10.09 11.23
N GLY A 55 12.11 -9.30 10.25
CA GLY A 55 12.98 -8.67 9.25
C GLY A 55 13.48 -9.60 8.14
N ARG A 56 13.14 -10.90 8.17
CA ARG A 56 13.44 -11.84 7.09
C ARG A 56 12.24 -11.93 6.14
N ALA A 57 12.45 -11.66 4.86
CA ALA A 57 11.42 -11.86 3.84
C ALA A 57 10.98 -13.34 3.80
N VAL A 58 9.68 -13.57 3.95
CA VAL A 58 9.04 -14.90 3.87
C VAL A 58 8.16 -15.05 2.64
N TRP A 59 7.71 -13.93 2.06
CA TRP A 59 6.98 -13.89 0.78
C TRP A 59 7.22 -12.57 0.06
N SER A 60 7.13 -12.58 -1.28
CA SER A 60 7.24 -11.39 -2.12
C SER A 60 6.40 -11.51 -3.38
N SER A 61 5.87 -10.38 -3.88
CA SER A 61 5.21 -10.27 -5.19
C SER A 61 6.16 -10.47 -6.38
N GLY A 62 7.48 -10.40 -6.18
CA GLY A 62 8.47 -10.54 -7.23
C GLY A 62 8.48 -9.37 -8.22
N THR A 63 8.08 -8.18 -7.78
CA THR A 63 7.93 -6.98 -8.63
C THR A 63 9.03 -5.94 -8.45
N TYR A 64 10.14 -6.33 -7.81
CA TYR A 64 11.33 -5.49 -7.69
C TYR A 64 11.74 -4.91 -9.05
N ASN A 65 11.97 -3.59 -9.07
CA ASN A 65 12.37 -2.81 -10.25
C ASN A 65 11.41 -2.89 -11.46
N ARG A 66 10.15 -3.30 -11.27
CA ARG A 66 9.13 -3.28 -12.34
C ARG A 66 8.41 -1.94 -12.51
N GLY A 67 8.75 -0.95 -11.68
CA GLY A 67 8.18 0.39 -11.72
C GLY A 67 8.88 1.35 -10.77
N HIS A 68 8.30 2.53 -10.59
CA HIS A 68 8.72 3.54 -9.62
C HIS A 68 7.50 4.19 -8.95
N ASN A 69 7.69 4.75 -7.75
CA ASN A 69 6.65 5.43 -6.97
C ASN A 69 5.35 4.62 -6.90
N CYS A 70 5.48 3.33 -6.60
CA CYS A 70 4.34 2.43 -6.63
C CYS A 70 3.38 2.65 -5.46
N ILE A 71 2.12 2.32 -5.73
CA ILE A 71 1.04 2.34 -4.74
C ILE A 71 0.45 0.94 -4.70
N LEU A 72 0.32 0.38 -3.51
CA LEU A 72 -0.50 -0.78 -3.23
C LEU A 72 -1.93 -0.30 -2.96
N HIS A 73 -2.91 -0.86 -3.66
CA HIS A 73 -4.32 -0.49 -3.52
C HIS A 73 -5.13 -1.76 -3.29
N MET A 74 -5.84 -1.81 -2.16
CA MET A 74 -6.88 -2.82 -1.96
C MET A 74 -8.14 -2.29 -2.64
N GLN A 75 -8.49 -2.81 -3.79
CA GLN A 75 -9.60 -2.32 -4.58
C GLN A 75 -10.95 -2.70 -3.96
N THR A 76 -12.02 -2.02 -4.39
CA THR A 76 -13.38 -2.29 -3.92
C THR A 76 -14.02 -3.53 -4.51
N ASP A 77 -13.37 -4.16 -5.49
CA ASP A 77 -13.74 -5.43 -6.12
C ASP A 77 -12.97 -6.63 -5.54
N ASP A 78 -12.35 -6.45 -4.37
CA ASP A 78 -11.58 -7.44 -3.63
C ASP A 78 -10.26 -7.88 -4.27
N ASP A 79 -9.69 -7.09 -5.20
CA ASP A 79 -8.34 -7.32 -5.73
C ASP A 79 -7.29 -6.38 -5.10
N LEU A 80 -6.19 -6.97 -4.61
CA LEU A 80 -5.02 -6.24 -4.14
C LEU A 80 -4.06 -6.02 -5.31
N VAL A 81 -3.85 -4.75 -5.68
CA VAL A 81 -3.12 -4.39 -6.91
C VAL A 81 -1.97 -3.45 -6.59
N ILE A 82 -0.82 -3.69 -7.22
CA ILE A 82 0.30 -2.74 -7.22
C ILE A 82 0.23 -1.94 -8.52
N TYR A 83 0.20 -0.62 -8.40
CA TYR A 83 0.25 0.31 -9.52
C TYR A 83 1.59 1.05 -9.59
N SER A 84 2.06 1.29 -10.81
CA SER A 84 3.11 2.27 -11.11
C SER A 84 2.60 3.21 -12.18
N SER A 85 2.56 4.52 -11.90
CA SER A 85 2.05 5.54 -12.84
C SER A 85 0.70 5.17 -13.48
N GLY A 86 -0.23 4.65 -12.68
CA GLY A 86 -1.57 4.25 -13.13
C GLY A 86 -1.64 2.92 -13.88
N ARG A 87 -0.52 2.22 -14.11
CA ARG A 87 -0.50 0.89 -14.72
C ARG A 87 -0.32 -0.20 -13.66
N ALA A 88 -1.15 -1.23 -13.70
CA ALA A 88 -0.99 -2.38 -12.83
C ALA A 88 0.32 -3.12 -13.18
N VAL A 89 1.15 -3.37 -12.17
CA VAL A 89 2.40 -4.16 -12.31
C VAL A 89 2.25 -5.56 -11.72
N TRP A 90 1.27 -5.75 -10.83
CA TRP A 90 0.88 -7.02 -10.22
C TRP A 90 -0.52 -6.92 -9.63
N ALA A 91 -1.23 -8.04 -9.57
CA ALA A 91 -2.53 -8.19 -8.93
C ALA A 91 -2.60 -9.55 -8.23
N SER A 92 -3.33 -9.63 -7.11
CA SER A 92 -3.58 -10.88 -6.39
C SER A 92 -4.49 -11.84 -7.15
N GLN A 93 -5.24 -11.35 -8.14
CA GLN A 93 -6.20 -12.12 -8.95
C GLN A 93 -7.34 -12.67 -8.08
N THR A 94 -7.78 -11.88 -7.10
CA THR A 94 -8.84 -12.26 -6.16
C THR A 94 -10.14 -11.52 -6.42
N SER A 95 -10.22 -10.69 -7.48
CA SER A 95 -11.49 -10.10 -7.88
C SER A 95 -12.54 -11.20 -8.05
N GLY A 96 -13.69 -11.01 -7.41
CA GLY A 96 -14.82 -11.91 -7.60
C GLY A 96 -15.18 -12.02 -9.08
N PRO A 97 -15.90 -13.08 -9.51
CA PRO A 97 -16.49 -13.09 -10.84
C PRO A 97 -17.24 -11.77 -11.02
N GLN A 98 -16.89 -10.99 -12.05
CA GLN A 98 -17.62 -9.79 -12.39
C GLN A 98 -19.09 -10.19 -12.52
N GLY A 99 -19.95 -9.65 -11.65
CA GLY A 99 -21.39 -9.87 -11.70
C GLY A 99 -21.99 -9.33 -12.99
#